data_AF-A0A1J5TWT0-F1
#
_entry.id   AF-A0A1J5TWT0-F1
#
_cell.length_a   1.000
_cell.length_b   1.000
_cell.length_c   1.000
_cell.angle_alpha   90.00
_cell.angle_beta   90.00
_cell.angle_gamma   90.00
#
_symmetry.space_group_name_H-M   'P 1'
#
loop_
_entity.id
_entity.type
_entity.pdbx_description
1 polymer ?
#
loop_
_entity_poly.entity_id
_entity_poly.type
_entity_poly.pdbx_seq_one_letter_code
_entity_poly.pdbx_strand_id
1 'polypeptide(L)'
;MFGLDLSVIKNIKKAIALFSQIEKVTLYGSRAKGNYRHGSDIDITLIGKDLSLNNSVYPLIDKLDDLYLPYTFDISIFNHIDNDDLIEHILTAGKVFYEKEKVLPKGWKVKKLEEIETIEFLRGSGLPKSALSDSGKSECIHYGQLYTTYKYPVIRKVVFRTNIEGKKLSSKGDVLIPGTTTADAMGIAIARSLNKNNVVIGGDINILRTKNIDVLSDFLSYYLNGPAKVELASYANGTNILHLSNKKIKKISIPIPSLSEQKHIVVILDKTFAEIAKAETIAKTNLQNAKELFESYLNNIFTRKSNDWGEKKWGDLCHFVRGPFGGSLKKSMFVKDGYVVYEQKHAIHNHFNQLRYFVNEDKFNEMKRFEVMPGDIIMSCSGVTLGRVAVIPKNIKKGIINQALLKLTPNELINVDFLKHWLRSNIFQKIIFEHSGGAAIPNVPAAKIMKEIMIPVPSIEKQLTIIRDIESTLIETKKLEKIYQQKIVNLEEFKKSFLQKAFNGEL
;
A
#
# COMPACT_ATOMS: atom_id res chain seq x y z
N MET A 1 16.80 30.54 -19.49
CA MET A 1 16.72 29.07 -19.23
C MET A 1 15.30 28.77 -18.76
N PHE A 2 14.64 27.69 -19.20
CA PHE A 2 13.22 27.39 -18.82
C PHE A 2 12.18 28.49 -19.10
N GLY A 3 12.45 29.41 -20.04
CA GLY A 3 11.57 30.56 -20.27
C GLY A 3 11.57 31.62 -19.18
N LEU A 4 12.63 31.64 -18.35
CA LEU A 4 12.85 32.59 -17.28
C LEU A 4 14.19 33.30 -17.48
N ASP A 5 14.22 34.58 -17.12
CA ASP A 5 15.44 35.37 -17.04
C ASP A 5 16.39 34.83 -15.96
N LEU A 6 17.69 35.00 -16.19
CA LEU A 6 18.70 34.50 -15.27
C LEU A 6 18.60 35.15 -13.88
N SER A 7 18.22 36.43 -13.82
CA SER A 7 17.96 37.16 -12.57
C SER A 7 16.79 36.55 -11.79
N VAL A 8 15.69 36.23 -12.48
CA VAL A 8 14.51 35.56 -11.90
C VAL A 8 14.89 34.20 -11.33
N ILE A 9 15.59 33.36 -12.12
CA ILE A 9 16.04 32.05 -11.66
C ILE A 9 16.93 32.18 -10.41
N LYS A 10 17.85 33.15 -10.40
CA LYS A 10 18.73 33.40 -9.26
C LYS A 10 17.95 33.79 -8.00
N ASN A 11 16.90 34.61 -8.13
CA ASN A 11 16.09 35.05 -7.01
C ASN A 11 15.21 33.92 -6.45
N ILE A 12 14.58 33.12 -7.32
CA ILE A 12 13.82 31.92 -6.90
C ILE A 12 14.74 30.95 -6.15
N LYS A 13 15.94 30.69 -6.67
CA LYS A 13 16.93 29.83 -6.00
C LYS A 13 17.34 30.36 -4.63
N LYS A 14 17.50 31.68 -4.48
CA LYS A 14 17.79 32.30 -3.19
C LYS A 14 16.66 32.11 -2.19
N ALA A 15 15.40 32.28 -2.62
CA ALA A 15 14.24 32.05 -1.76
C ALA A 15 14.18 30.58 -1.29
N ILE A 16 14.38 29.62 -2.20
CA ILE A 16 14.45 28.19 -1.88
C ILE A 16 15.59 27.89 -0.89
N ALA A 17 16.77 28.53 -1.06
CA ALA A 17 17.93 28.28 -0.22
C ALA A 17 17.77 28.71 1.25
N LEU A 18 16.77 29.53 1.58
CA LEU A 18 16.45 29.89 2.97
C LEU A 18 15.90 28.70 3.77
N PHE A 19 15.39 27.67 3.09
CA PHE A 19 14.78 26.51 3.71
C PHE A 19 15.80 25.38 3.83
N SER A 20 16.38 25.24 5.03
CA SER A 20 17.42 24.26 5.32
C SER A 20 17.00 22.81 5.02
N GLN A 21 15.70 22.52 5.10
CA GLN A 21 15.07 21.23 4.86
C GLN A 21 14.91 20.86 3.38
N ILE A 22 14.93 21.83 2.46
CA ILE A 22 14.83 21.58 1.01
C ILE A 22 16.22 21.20 0.47
N GLU A 23 16.39 19.94 0.06
CA GLU A 23 17.65 19.44 -0.50
C GLU A 23 17.72 19.62 -2.02
N LYS A 24 16.58 19.50 -2.70
CA LYS A 24 16.49 19.58 -4.16
C LYS A 24 15.11 20.04 -4.59
N VAL A 25 15.04 20.77 -5.70
CA VAL A 25 13.80 21.17 -6.36
C VAL A 25 13.89 20.77 -7.82
N THR A 26 12.90 20.01 -8.29
CA THR A 26 12.77 19.62 -9.69
C THR A 26 11.65 20.43 -10.33
N LEU A 27 11.98 21.17 -11.39
CA LEU A 27 11.01 21.80 -12.28
C LEU A 27 10.44 20.74 -13.22
N TYR A 28 9.11 20.65 -13.35
CA TYR A 28 8.46 19.77 -14.30
C TYR A 28 7.48 20.57 -15.19
N GLY A 29 6.59 19.89 -15.91
CA GLY A 29 5.56 20.57 -16.70
C GLY A 29 6.08 21.28 -17.96
N SER A 30 5.37 22.33 -18.36
CA SER A 30 5.56 22.98 -19.67
C SER A 30 6.94 23.64 -19.82
N ARG A 31 7.45 24.22 -18.73
CA ARG A 31 8.76 24.88 -18.68
C ARG A 31 9.93 23.91 -18.74
N ALA A 32 9.80 22.75 -18.10
CA ALA A 32 10.80 21.68 -18.18
C ALA A 32 10.87 21.04 -19.57
N LYS A 33 9.72 20.90 -20.25
CA LYS A 33 9.61 20.39 -21.62
C LYS A 33 10.02 21.40 -22.69
N GLY A 34 9.99 22.69 -22.37
CA GLY A 34 10.30 23.77 -23.31
C GLY A 34 9.12 24.19 -24.21
N ASN A 35 7.89 23.75 -23.91
CA ASN A 35 6.67 24.10 -24.64
C ASN A 35 5.76 25.08 -23.86
N TYR A 36 6.36 25.91 -23.02
CA TYR A 36 5.70 26.93 -22.20
C TYR A 36 5.25 28.14 -23.04
N ARG A 37 4.24 28.87 -22.55
CA ARG A 37 3.78 30.15 -23.11
C ARG A 37 4.23 31.30 -22.21
N HIS A 38 4.10 32.53 -22.72
CA HIS A 38 4.32 33.71 -21.90
C HIS A 38 3.28 33.72 -20.76
N GLY A 39 3.76 33.79 -19.51
CA GLY A 39 2.91 33.72 -18.31
C GLY A 39 2.54 32.31 -17.83
N SER A 40 3.08 31.23 -18.43
CA SER A 40 2.90 29.88 -17.86
C SER A 40 3.35 29.82 -16.41
N ASP A 41 2.63 29.05 -15.62
CA ASP A 41 2.98 28.61 -14.27
C ASP A 41 4.38 27.98 -14.18
N ILE A 42 4.90 27.94 -12.96
CA ILE A 42 6.16 27.29 -12.61
C ILE A 42 5.83 26.09 -11.73
N ASP A 43 5.77 24.92 -12.35
CA ASP A 43 5.60 23.63 -11.67
C ASP A 43 6.91 23.17 -11.03
N ILE A 44 6.96 23.09 -9.70
CA ILE A 44 8.10 22.58 -8.96
C ILE A 44 7.71 21.53 -7.93
N THR A 45 8.54 20.51 -7.77
CA THR A 45 8.41 19.56 -6.66
C THR A 45 9.62 19.68 -5.73
N LEU A 46 9.35 19.69 -4.44
CA LEU A 46 10.34 19.76 -3.37
C LEU A 46 10.77 18.35 -2.96
N ILE A 47 12.07 18.18 -2.79
CA ILE A 47 12.71 16.96 -2.30
C ILE A 47 13.60 17.37 -1.13
N GLY A 48 13.41 16.76 0.03
CA GLY A 48 14.08 17.19 1.26
C GLY A 48 13.66 16.38 2.48
N LYS A 49 14.17 16.77 3.65
CA LYS A 49 13.89 16.14 4.95
C LYS A 49 12.69 16.83 5.61
N ASP A 50 11.82 16.08 6.30
CA ASP A 50 10.72 16.61 7.12
C ASP A 50 9.85 17.68 6.42
N LEU A 51 9.66 17.56 5.10
CA LEU A 51 8.86 18.51 4.34
C LEU A 51 7.36 18.29 4.62
N SER A 52 6.64 19.37 4.85
CA SER A 52 5.18 19.40 4.97
C SER A 52 4.61 20.67 4.35
N LEU A 53 3.30 20.70 4.17
CA LEU A 53 2.61 21.90 3.70
C LEU A 53 2.91 23.10 4.60
N ASN A 54 2.81 22.91 5.93
CA ASN A 54 2.90 23.97 6.92
C ASN A 54 4.32 24.49 7.16
N ASN A 55 5.32 23.60 7.16
CA ASN A 55 6.69 24.01 7.49
C ASN A 55 7.57 24.32 6.27
N SER A 56 7.10 24.01 5.05
CA SER A 56 7.93 24.12 3.84
C SER A 56 7.19 24.73 2.66
N VAL A 57 6.00 24.25 2.29
CA VAL A 57 5.31 24.73 1.08
C VAL A 57 4.73 26.13 1.28
N TYR A 58 3.87 26.34 2.27
CA TYR A 58 3.26 27.67 2.50
C TYR A 58 4.32 28.75 2.77
N PRO A 59 5.32 28.53 3.65
CA PRO A 59 6.37 29.51 3.86
C PRO A 59 7.21 29.82 2.60
N LEU A 60 7.41 28.82 1.72
CA LEU A 60 8.12 29.04 0.46
C LEU A 60 7.27 29.85 -0.52
N ILE A 61 5.95 29.61 -0.59
CA ILE A 61 5.04 30.42 -1.40
C ILE A 61 5.13 31.89 -0.97
N ASP A 62 5.04 32.16 0.34
CA ASP A 62 5.17 33.53 0.87
C ASP A 62 6.49 34.19 0.42
N LYS A 63 7.60 33.44 0.45
CA LYS A 63 8.92 33.94 0.01
C LYS A 63 9.05 34.12 -1.49
N LEU A 64 8.27 33.40 -2.30
CA LEU A 64 8.23 33.57 -3.74
C LEU A 64 7.33 34.74 -4.14
N ASP A 65 6.24 34.97 -3.40
CA ASP A 65 5.36 36.13 -3.58
C ASP A 65 6.10 37.44 -3.26
N ASP A 66 6.98 37.44 -2.25
CA ASP A 66 7.90 38.55 -1.93
C ASP A 66 8.82 38.96 -3.11
N LEU A 67 8.96 38.11 -4.15
CA LEU A 67 9.76 38.42 -5.34
C LEU A 67 8.99 39.21 -6.40
N TYR A 68 7.67 39.43 -6.24
CA TYR A 68 6.79 40.15 -7.17
C TYR A 68 6.92 39.67 -8.62
N LEU A 69 7.03 38.36 -8.81
CA LEU A 69 7.18 37.76 -10.13
C LEU A 69 5.82 37.65 -10.84
N PRO A 70 5.76 37.82 -12.17
CA PRO A 70 4.51 37.71 -12.94
C PRO A 70 4.11 36.24 -13.21
N TYR A 71 4.53 35.31 -12.35
CA TYR A 71 4.33 33.87 -12.53
C TYR A 71 3.67 33.28 -11.29
N THR A 72 2.76 32.34 -11.49
CA THR A 72 2.23 31.49 -10.42
C THR A 72 3.14 30.29 -10.19
N PHE A 73 3.13 29.76 -8.97
CA PHE A 73 3.90 28.58 -8.59
C PHE A 73 2.98 27.45 -8.14
N ASP A 74 3.10 26.30 -8.79
CA ASP A 74 2.49 25.07 -8.32
C ASP A 74 3.57 24.23 -7.64
N ILE A 75 3.47 24.12 -6.32
CA ILE A 75 4.49 23.49 -5.46
C ILE A 75 3.95 22.21 -4.85
N SER A 76 4.62 21.09 -5.12
CA SER A 76 4.34 19.79 -4.53
C SER A 76 5.51 19.28 -3.68
N ILE A 77 5.28 18.32 -2.78
CA ILE A 77 6.34 17.58 -2.08
C ILE A 77 6.42 16.19 -2.73
N PHE A 78 7.56 15.84 -3.31
CA PHE A 78 7.70 14.63 -4.12
C PHE A 78 7.25 13.35 -3.40
N ASN A 79 7.60 13.21 -2.12
CA ASN A 79 7.26 12.03 -1.31
C ASN A 79 5.78 11.97 -0.88
N HIS A 80 4.99 13.03 -1.11
CA HIS A 80 3.56 13.09 -0.79
C HIS A 80 2.68 12.99 -2.05
N ILE A 81 3.28 12.74 -3.21
CA ILE A 81 2.52 12.55 -4.45
C ILE A 81 2.04 11.10 -4.50
N ASP A 82 0.72 10.90 -4.46
CA ASP A 82 0.10 9.57 -4.57
C ASP A 82 -0.24 9.17 -6.02
N ASN A 83 0.03 10.05 -6.99
CA ASN A 83 -0.25 9.83 -8.40
C ASN A 83 1.00 9.31 -9.13
N ASP A 84 0.99 8.03 -9.50
CA ASP A 84 2.10 7.34 -10.17
C ASP A 84 2.46 7.98 -11.52
N ASP A 85 1.48 8.38 -12.33
CA ASP A 85 1.71 9.02 -13.63
C ASP A 85 2.46 10.36 -13.47
N LEU A 86 2.08 11.13 -12.43
CA LEU A 86 2.74 12.39 -12.11
C LEU A 86 4.16 12.16 -11.59
N ILE A 87 4.36 11.18 -10.72
CA ILE A 87 5.70 10.79 -10.25
C ILE A 87 6.59 10.42 -11.43
N GLU A 88 6.10 9.56 -12.33
CA GLU A 88 6.83 9.15 -13.53
C GLU A 88 7.14 10.34 -14.43
N HIS A 89 6.18 11.25 -14.62
CA HIS A 89 6.39 12.46 -15.40
C HIS A 89 7.50 13.35 -14.83
N ILE A 90 7.49 13.57 -13.51
CA ILE A 90 8.51 14.34 -12.80
C ILE A 90 9.87 13.68 -12.94
N LEU A 91 9.95 12.36 -12.77
CA LEU A 91 11.20 11.61 -12.86
C LEU A 91 11.79 11.63 -14.28
N THR A 92 10.97 11.47 -15.31
CA THR A 92 11.44 11.30 -16.69
C THR A 92 11.69 12.61 -17.43
N ALA A 93 10.83 13.62 -17.22
CA ALA A 93 10.88 14.89 -17.94
C ALA A 93 11.32 16.07 -17.07
N GLY A 94 11.36 15.90 -15.76
CA GLY A 94 11.77 16.94 -14.82
C GLY A 94 13.22 17.39 -15.03
N LYS A 95 13.49 18.62 -14.62
CA LYS A 95 14.81 19.26 -14.67
C LYS A 95 15.18 19.76 -13.29
N VAL A 96 16.40 19.46 -12.85
CA VAL A 96 16.90 19.98 -11.58
C VAL A 96 16.93 21.51 -11.64
N PHE A 97 16.10 22.15 -10.82
CA PHE A 97 16.02 23.58 -10.73
C PHE A 97 16.96 24.10 -9.65
N TYR A 98 16.89 23.53 -8.45
CA TYR A 98 17.77 23.82 -7.32
C TYR A 98 18.27 22.53 -6.69
N GLU A 99 19.51 22.53 -6.21
CA GLU A 99 20.09 21.42 -5.45
C GLU A 99 21.01 22.04 -4.40
N LYS A 100 20.75 21.75 -3.13
CA LYS A 100 21.50 22.29 -2.00
C LYS A 100 22.91 21.71 -2.04
N GLU A 101 23.90 22.58 -1.88
CA GLU A 101 25.30 22.16 -1.83
C GLU A 101 25.52 21.31 -0.57
N LYS A 102 25.80 20.01 -0.75
CA LYS A 102 26.02 19.09 0.35
C LYS A 102 27.46 19.25 0.85
N VAL A 103 27.62 19.76 2.07
CA VAL A 103 28.91 19.72 2.76
C VAL A 103 29.13 18.30 3.25
N LEU A 104 29.87 17.52 2.48
CA LEU A 104 30.27 16.17 2.90
C LEU A 104 31.34 16.25 3.99
N PRO A 105 31.49 15.20 4.82
CA PRO A 105 32.56 15.14 5.80
C PRO A 105 33.93 15.33 5.15
N LYS A 106 34.85 15.92 5.91
CA LYS A 106 36.23 16.16 5.46
C LYS A 106 36.87 14.86 4.96
N GLY A 107 37.31 14.85 3.71
CA GLY A 107 37.98 13.70 3.08
C GLY A 107 37.09 12.87 2.14
N TRP A 108 35.78 13.10 2.12
CA TRP A 108 34.88 12.46 1.16
C TRP A 108 35.00 13.13 -0.22
N LYS A 109 35.09 12.33 -1.28
CA LYS A 109 35.15 12.82 -2.66
C LYS A 109 33.89 12.38 -3.41
N VAL A 110 33.24 13.30 -4.12
CA VAL A 110 32.15 12.94 -5.04
C VAL A 110 32.76 12.62 -6.39
N LYS A 111 32.39 11.47 -6.96
CA LYS A 111 32.72 11.11 -8.34
C LYS A 111 31.49 10.54 -9.02
N LYS A 112 31.40 10.69 -10.34
CA LYS A 112 30.47 9.86 -11.12
C LYS A 112 30.99 8.43 -11.19
N LEU A 113 30.08 7.46 -11.27
CA LEU A 113 30.49 6.05 -11.36
C LEU A 113 31.38 5.77 -12.59
N GLU A 114 31.22 6.52 -13.68
CA GLU A 114 32.10 6.43 -14.86
C GLU A 114 33.54 6.93 -14.66
N GLU A 115 33.77 7.77 -13.64
CA GLU A 115 35.09 8.33 -13.31
C GLU A 115 35.90 7.41 -12.37
N ILE A 116 35.34 6.26 -11.99
CA ILE A 116 35.96 5.28 -11.08
C ILE A 116 36.46 4.10 -11.93
N GLU A 117 37.74 4.15 -12.31
CA GLU A 117 38.35 3.18 -13.23
C GLU A 117 38.28 1.73 -12.76
N THR A 118 38.19 1.49 -11.45
CA THR A 118 38.08 0.15 -10.89
C THR A 118 36.70 -0.50 -11.09
N ILE A 119 35.68 0.28 -11.48
CA ILE A 119 34.33 -0.23 -11.71
C ILE A 119 34.15 -0.61 -13.17
N GLU A 120 33.95 -1.91 -13.41
CA GLU A 120 33.56 -2.43 -14.72
C GLU A 120 32.04 -2.49 -14.86
N PHE A 121 31.54 -2.07 -16.03
CA PHE A 121 30.10 -2.11 -16.34
C PHE A 121 29.84 -3.20 -17.36
N LEU A 122 29.22 -4.28 -16.90
CA LEU A 122 28.95 -5.47 -17.69
C LEU A 122 27.44 -5.70 -17.77
N ARG A 123 27.03 -6.56 -18.69
CA ARG A 123 25.66 -7.10 -18.72
C ARG A 123 25.74 -8.60 -18.51
N GLY A 124 24.77 -9.13 -17.78
CA GLY A 124 24.55 -10.57 -17.71
C GLY A 124 24.24 -11.13 -19.10
N SER A 125 24.10 -12.44 -19.18
CA SER A 125 23.90 -13.11 -20.47
C SER A 125 23.05 -14.34 -20.28
N GLY A 126 22.02 -14.50 -21.12
CA GLY A 126 21.34 -15.77 -21.37
C GLY A 126 20.97 -16.57 -20.11
N LEU A 127 19.74 -16.41 -19.64
CA LEU A 127 19.14 -17.30 -18.64
C LEU A 127 17.62 -17.12 -18.75
N PRO A 128 16.91 -17.90 -19.59
CA PRO A 128 15.45 -17.83 -19.61
C PRO A 128 14.88 -18.42 -18.33
N LYS A 129 13.71 -17.94 -17.90
CA LYS A 129 13.05 -18.44 -16.68
C LYS A 129 12.80 -19.95 -16.70
N SER A 130 12.56 -20.53 -17.88
CA SER A 130 12.38 -21.97 -18.09
C SER A 130 13.64 -22.81 -17.82
N ALA A 131 14.82 -22.19 -17.74
CA ALA A 131 16.08 -22.88 -17.47
C ALA A 131 16.43 -22.97 -15.98
N LEU A 132 15.58 -22.45 -15.10
CA LEU A 132 15.73 -22.61 -13.66
C LEU A 132 15.36 -24.04 -13.26
N SER A 133 16.19 -24.67 -12.43
CA SER A 133 15.98 -26.03 -11.94
C SER A 133 16.51 -26.16 -10.52
N ASP A 134 15.72 -26.70 -9.61
CA ASP A 134 16.14 -26.92 -8.21
C ASP A 134 17.31 -27.91 -8.10
N SER A 135 17.41 -28.85 -9.04
CA SER A 135 18.51 -29.82 -9.17
C SER A 135 19.65 -29.33 -10.08
N GLY A 136 19.67 -28.04 -10.44
CA GLY A 136 20.69 -27.46 -11.31
C GLY A 136 22.10 -27.52 -10.72
N LYS A 137 23.11 -27.74 -11.57
CA LYS A 137 24.52 -27.82 -11.15
C LYS A 137 25.09 -26.48 -10.69
N SER A 138 24.72 -25.39 -11.36
CA SER A 138 25.30 -24.07 -11.16
C SER A 138 24.31 -23.13 -10.47
N GLU A 139 24.77 -22.33 -9.52
CA GLU A 139 23.96 -21.25 -8.94
C GLU A 139 23.68 -20.18 -10.00
N CYS A 140 22.49 -19.59 -9.96
CA CYS A 140 22.12 -18.55 -10.91
C CYS A 140 21.20 -17.48 -10.32
N ILE A 141 21.17 -16.32 -10.99
CA ILE A 141 20.26 -15.23 -10.67
C ILE A 141 19.59 -14.75 -11.97
N HIS A 142 18.27 -14.84 -11.98
CA HIS A 142 17.40 -14.29 -13.02
C HIS A 142 16.88 -12.91 -12.58
N TYR A 143 16.69 -11.97 -13.51
CA TYR A 143 16.38 -10.57 -13.19
C TYR A 143 15.16 -10.43 -12.27
N GLY A 144 14.09 -11.18 -12.54
CA GLY A 144 12.86 -11.17 -11.74
C GLY A 144 13.07 -11.47 -10.25
N GLN A 145 14.11 -12.23 -9.91
CA GLN A 145 14.42 -12.63 -8.53
C GLN A 145 15.03 -11.48 -7.71
N LEU A 146 15.59 -10.46 -8.37
CA LEU A 146 16.08 -9.25 -7.70
C LEU A 146 14.92 -8.46 -7.05
N TYR A 147 13.70 -8.59 -7.61
CA TYR A 147 12.48 -8.00 -7.05
C TYR A 147 11.81 -8.90 -6.01
N THR A 148 11.72 -10.20 -6.27
CA THR A 148 10.83 -11.09 -5.51
C THR A 148 11.52 -11.82 -4.36
N THR A 149 12.74 -12.31 -4.59
CA THR A 149 13.46 -13.17 -3.62
C THR A 149 14.52 -12.39 -2.86
N TYR A 150 15.35 -11.64 -3.60
CA TYR A 150 16.46 -10.89 -3.02
C TYR A 150 15.99 -9.51 -2.58
N LYS A 151 15.22 -9.43 -1.49
CA LYS A 151 14.60 -8.17 -1.03
C LYS A 151 15.54 -7.20 -0.31
N TYR A 152 16.72 -7.67 0.10
CA TYR A 152 17.70 -6.87 0.85
C TYR A 152 18.85 -6.41 -0.05
N PRO A 153 19.51 -5.27 0.24
CA PRO A 153 20.62 -4.76 -0.56
C PRO A 153 21.80 -5.73 -0.73
N VAL A 154 21.97 -6.69 0.18
CA VAL A 154 23.07 -7.67 0.16
C VAL A 154 22.55 -9.09 -0.03
N ILE A 155 23.00 -9.77 -1.09
CA ILE A 155 22.68 -11.18 -1.33
C ILE A 155 23.64 -12.06 -0.53
N ARG A 156 23.15 -12.59 0.60
CA ARG A 156 23.93 -13.50 1.47
C ARG A 156 23.94 -14.95 1.00
N LYS A 157 22.86 -15.39 0.34
CA LYS A 157 22.71 -16.76 -0.15
C LYS A 157 22.01 -16.77 -1.51
N VAL A 158 22.63 -17.40 -2.50
CA VAL A 158 21.99 -17.70 -3.79
C VAL A 158 21.22 -19.01 -3.63
N VAL A 159 19.97 -19.03 -4.09
CA VAL A 159 19.03 -20.14 -3.83
C VAL A 159 18.54 -20.81 -5.10
N PHE A 160 18.70 -20.17 -6.26
CA PHE A 160 18.30 -20.74 -7.54
C PHE A 160 19.48 -21.38 -8.25
N ARG A 161 19.18 -22.43 -9.02
CA ARG A 161 20.18 -23.16 -9.80
C ARG A 161 19.72 -23.35 -11.25
N THR A 162 20.68 -23.67 -12.09
CA THR A 162 20.49 -23.95 -13.52
C THR A 162 21.52 -24.96 -14.00
N ASN A 163 21.24 -25.60 -15.12
CA ASN A 163 22.19 -26.44 -15.85
C ASN A 163 22.83 -25.70 -17.03
N ILE A 164 22.44 -24.45 -17.31
CA ILE A 164 23.09 -23.63 -18.32
C ILE A 164 24.49 -23.26 -17.83
N GLU A 165 25.49 -23.52 -18.68
CA GLU A 165 26.82 -22.93 -18.52
C GLU A 165 26.74 -21.45 -18.88
N GLY A 166 26.72 -20.59 -17.85
CA GLY A 166 26.56 -19.15 -18.02
C GLY A 166 27.74 -18.51 -18.75
N LYS A 167 27.47 -17.77 -19.83
CA LYS A 167 28.51 -16.98 -20.53
C LYS A 167 29.03 -15.80 -19.71
N LYS A 168 28.24 -15.33 -18.74
CA LYS A 168 28.62 -14.29 -17.78
C LYS A 168 28.43 -14.82 -16.37
N LEU A 169 29.55 -14.95 -15.68
CA LEU A 169 29.63 -15.36 -14.30
C LEU A 169 29.89 -14.16 -13.39
N SER A 170 29.28 -14.20 -12.21
CA SER A 170 29.52 -13.22 -11.17
C SER A 170 30.95 -13.27 -10.64
N SER A 171 31.39 -12.17 -10.08
CA SER A 171 32.61 -12.07 -9.29
C SER A 171 32.31 -11.35 -7.98
N LYS A 172 33.13 -11.60 -6.95
CA LYS A 172 33.08 -10.84 -5.70
C LYS A 172 33.21 -9.34 -6.02
N GLY A 173 32.32 -8.54 -5.43
CA GLY A 173 32.24 -7.11 -5.71
C GLY A 173 31.24 -6.73 -6.79
N ASP A 174 30.42 -7.66 -7.31
CA ASP A 174 29.36 -7.34 -8.27
C ASP A 174 28.17 -6.68 -7.57
N VAL A 175 27.61 -5.65 -8.19
CA VAL A 175 26.30 -5.05 -7.85
C VAL A 175 25.37 -5.26 -9.03
N LEU A 176 24.27 -5.96 -8.78
CA LEU A 176 23.29 -6.37 -9.77
C LEU A 176 22.11 -5.38 -9.76
N ILE A 177 21.81 -4.82 -10.92
CA ILE A 177 20.69 -3.90 -11.13
C ILE A 177 19.83 -4.46 -12.27
N PRO A 178 18.51 -4.66 -12.09
CA PRO A 178 17.66 -5.09 -13.18
C PRO A 178 17.75 -4.12 -14.37
N GLY A 179 17.82 -4.67 -15.58
CA GLY A 179 17.81 -3.88 -16.82
C GLY A 179 16.42 -3.63 -17.36
N THR A 180 15.40 -4.33 -16.85
CA THR A 180 14.02 -4.24 -17.31
C THR A 180 13.01 -4.49 -16.18
N THR A 181 11.83 -3.88 -16.29
CA THR A 181 10.66 -4.16 -15.45
C THR A 181 9.36 -3.82 -16.17
N THR A 182 8.26 -4.39 -15.69
CA THR A 182 6.88 -3.97 -16.01
C THR A 182 6.26 -3.15 -14.86
N ALA A 183 7.01 -2.92 -13.79
CA ALA A 183 6.62 -2.01 -12.70
C ALA A 183 6.96 -0.55 -13.06
N ASP A 184 6.68 0.37 -12.13
CA ASP A 184 7.05 1.78 -12.24
C ASP A 184 8.58 2.03 -12.17
N ALA A 185 8.98 3.30 -12.37
CA ALA A 185 10.38 3.73 -12.37
C ALA A 185 11.08 3.53 -11.02
N MET A 186 10.36 3.60 -9.90
CA MET A 186 10.90 3.32 -8.57
C MET A 186 11.10 1.83 -8.32
N GLY A 187 10.32 0.99 -9.03
CA GLY A 187 10.41 -0.45 -9.03
C GLY A 187 11.71 -0.97 -9.64
N ILE A 188 12.15 -0.42 -10.79
CA ILE A 188 13.40 -0.83 -11.45
C ILE A 188 14.66 -0.33 -10.71
N ALA A 189 14.55 0.76 -9.95
CA ALA A 189 15.64 1.39 -9.20
C ALA A 189 16.02 0.61 -7.94
N ILE A 190 16.46 -0.64 -8.13
CA ILE A 190 16.96 -1.51 -7.06
C ILE A 190 18.36 -2.02 -7.40
N ALA A 191 19.21 -2.17 -6.38
CA ALA A 191 20.54 -2.72 -6.52
C ALA A 191 20.78 -3.84 -5.50
N ARG A 192 21.50 -4.89 -5.89
CA ARG A 192 21.80 -6.02 -5.00
C ARG A 192 23.27 -6.38 -5.11
N SER A 193 24.03 -6.25 -4.03
CA SER A 193 25.43 -6.69 -4.02
C SER A 193 25.49 -8.21 -3.95
N LEU A 194 26.47 -8.76 -4.65
CA LEU A 194 26.79 -10.17 -4.70
C LEU A 194 28.29 -10.35 -4.51
N ASN A 195 28.68 -10.74 -3.29
CA ASN A 195 30.07 -11.07 -2.97
C ASN A 195 30.35 -12.57 -3.14
N LYS A 196 29.99 -13.12 -4.32
CA LYS A 196 30.19 -14.54 -4.66
C LYS A 196 30.65 -14.69 -6.11
N ASN A 197 31.64 -15.56 -6.34
CA ASN A 197 32.13 -15.90 -7.67
C ASN A 197 31.27 -17.01 -8.31
N ASN A 198 31.31 -17.09 -9.63
CA ASN A 198 30.83 -18.23 -10.42
C ASN A 198 29.31 -18.46 -10.36
N VAL A 199 28.52 -17.40 -10.11
CA VAL A 199 27.05 -17.45 -10.22
C VAL A 199 26.66 -17.01 -11.64
N VAL A 200 25.79 -17.76 -12.30
CA VAL A 200 25.28 -17.42 -13.63
C VAL A 200 24.34 -16.22 -13.53
N ILE A 201 24.62 -15.14 -14.25
CA ILE A 201 23.82 -13.90 -14.20
C ILE A 201 23.01 -13.73 -15.49
N GLY A 202 21.69 -13.63 -15.36
CA GLY A 202 20.76 -13.51 -16.48
C GLY A 202 20.92 -12.24 -17.32
N GLY A 203 20.47 -12.30 -18.58
CA GLY A 203 20.70 -11.28 -19.62
C GLY A 203 20.18 -9.88 -19.31
N ASP A 204 19.08 -9.77 -18.58
CA ASP A 204 18.45 -8.50 -18.22
C ASP A 204 18.89 -7.97 -16.86
N ILE A 205 20.16 -8.21 -16.52
CA ILE A 205 20.80 -7.67 -15.33
C ILE A 205 22.02 -6.87 -15.76
N ASN A 206 22.06 -5.60 -15.37
CA ASN A 206 23.26 -4.78 -15.37
C ASN A 206 24.15 -5.20 -14.20
N ILE A 207 25.46 -5.30 -14.43
CA ILE A 207 26.45 -5.70 -13.44
C ILE A 207 27.46 -4.56 -13.30
N LEU A 208 27.54 -3.99 -12.11
CA LEU A 208 28.58 -3.04 -11.71
C LEU A 208 29.61 -3.81 -10.89
N ARG A 209 30.73 -4.17 -11.51
CA ARG A 209 31.78 -4.95 -10.89
C ARG A 209 32.82 -4.02 -10.28
N THR A 210 32.69 -3.81 -8.97
CA THR A 210 33.54 -2.88 -8.21
C THR A 210 34.90 -3.47 -7.83
N LYS A 211 35.00 -4.81 -7.86
CA LYS A 211 36.14 -5.59 -7.31
C LYS A 211 36.45 -5.29 -5.83
N ASN A 212 35.59 -4.51 -5.16
CA ASN A 212 35.82 -3.98 -3.81
C ASN A 212 37.16 -3.24 -3.65
N ILE A 213 37.64 -2.57 -4.71
CA ILE A 213 38.92 -1.83 -4.69
C ILE A 213 38.71 -0.42 -4.12
N ASP A 214 38.07 0.49 -4.87
CA ASP A 214 37.81 1.86 -4.41
C ASP A 214 36.44 2.02 -3.74
N VAL A 215 35.48 1.18 -4.17
CA VAL A 215 34.10 1.20 -3.69
C VAL A 215 33.69 -0.22 -3.34
N LEU A 216 33.19 -0.43 -2.14
CA LEU A 216 32.64 -1.72 -1.72
C LEU A 216 31.27 -1.94 -2.37
N SER A 217 31.03 -3.14 -2.89
CA SER A 217 29.76 -3.50 -3.52
C SER A 217 28.56 -3.35 -2.58
N ASP A 218 28.72 -3.72 -1.30
CA ASP A 218 27.67 -3.59 -0.29
C ASP A 218 27.35 -2.11 -0.02
N PHE A 219 28.38 -1.26 0.09
CA PHE A 219 28.23 0.19 0.25
C PHE A 219 27.50 0.81 -0.94
N LEU A 220 27.94 0.49 -2.17
CA LEU A 220 27.31 0.94 -3.40
C LEU A 220 25.86 0.47 -3.50
N SER A 221 25.57 -0.78 -3.12
CA SER A 221 24.20 -1.30 -3.12
C SER A 221 23.31 -0.53 -2.16
N TYR A 222 23.76 -0.27 -0.92
CA TYR A 222 23.00 0.57 0.02
C TYR A 222 22.77 2.00 -0.51
N TYR A 223 23.79 2.60 -1.13
CA TYR A 223 23.69 3.95 -1.69
C TYR A 223 22.64 4.04 -2.81
N LEU A 224 22.67 3.07 -3.74
CA LEU A 224 21.74 3.01 -4.86
C LEU A 224 20.29 2.70 -4.45
N ASN A 225 20.08 1.98 -3.34
CA ASN A 225 18.74 1.76 -2.78
C ASN A 225 18.26 2.89 -1.86
N GLY A 226 19.13 3.85 -1.54
CA GLY A 226 18.86 4.97 -0.65
C GLY A 226 18.97 6.31 -1.37
N PRO A 227 19.99 7.14 -1.08
CA PRO A 227 20.09 8.49 -1.63
C PRO A 227 20.02 8.59 -3.15
N ALA A 228 20.63 7.64 -3.87
CA ALA A 228 20.66 7.64 -5.33
C ALA A 228 19.44 6.94 -5.97
N LYS A 229 18.49 6.44 -5.18
CA LYS A 229 17.35 5.66 -5.72
C LYS A 229 16.48 6.49 -6.67
N VAL A 230 16.16 7.72 -6.28
CA VAL A 230 15.34 8.63 -7.10
C VAL A 230 16.09 9.02 -8.39
N GLU A 231 17.40 9.26 -8.29
CA GLU A 231 18.23 9.53 -9.47
C GLU A 231 18.29 8.32 -10.40
N LEU A 232 18.52 7.11 -9.86
CA LEU A 232 18.53 5.86 -10.60
C LEU A 232 17.18 5.62 -11.31
N ALA A 233 16.06 5.91 -10.64
CA ALA A 233 14.71 5.81 -11.19
C ALA A 233 14.49 6.80 -12.35
N SER A 234 14.98 8.04 -12.24
CA SER A 234 14.88 9.07 -13.29
C SER A 234 15.57 8.68 -14.61
N TYR A 235 16.49 7.72 -14.55
CA TYR A 235 17.18 7.19 -15.71
C TYR A 235 16.46 6.03 -16.40
N ALA A 236 15.39 5.50 -15.81
CA ALA A 236 14.53 4.51 -16.44
C ALA A 236 13.73 5.15 -17.59
N ASN A 237 13.52 4.40 -18.67
CA ASN A 237 12.80 4.89 -19.84
C ASN A 237 11.96 3.79 -20.50
N GLY A 238 10.79 4.17 -21.02
CA GLY A 238 9.80 3.26 -21.63
C GLY A 238 8.40 3.62 -21.16
N THR A 239 7.35 3.07 -21.79
CA THR A 239 5.94 3.33 -21.39
C THR A 239 5.31 2.11 -20.73
N ASN A 240 5.39 0.93 -21.37
CA ASN A 240 4.85 -0.32 -20.82
C ASN A 240 5.92 -1.21 -20.17
N ILE A 241 7.16 -1.06 -20.60
CA ILE A 241 8.32 -1.78 -20.09
C ILE A 241 9.41 -0.75 -19.92
N LEU A 242 9.84 -0.56 -18.68
CA LEU A 242 10.92 0.36 -18.36
C LEU A 242 12.26 -0.34 -18.51
N HIS A 243 13.20 0.35 -19.12
CA HIS A 243 14.56 -0.10 -19.31
C HIS A 243 15.53 0.80 -18.56
N LEU A 244 16.56 0.19 -17.99
CA LEU A 244 17.66 0.89 -17.35
C LEU A 244 18.97 0.32 -17.89
N SER A 245 19.81 1.17 -18.48
CA SER A 245 21.04 0.74 -19.15
C SER A 245 22.30 1.20 -18.41
N ASN A 246 23.37 0.43 -18.51
CA ASN A 246 24.70 0.82 -18.02
C ASN A 246 25.13 2.22 -18.46
N LYS A 247 24.79 2.66 -19.68
CA LYS A 247 25.12 4.01 -20.19
C LYS A 247 24.51 5.12 -19.33
N LYS A 248 23.37 4.86 -18.69
CA LYS A 248 22.68 5.81 -17.81
C LYS A 248 23.15 5.66 -16.37
N ILE A 249 23.26 4.43 -15.87
CA ILE A 249 23.72 4.14 -14.50
C ILE A 249 25.10 4.77 -14.23
N LYS A 250 26.00 4.72 -15.22
CA LYS A 250 27.34 5.35 -15.19
C LYS A 250 27.37 6.83 -14.75
N LYS A 251 26.28 7.57 -14.93
CA LYS A 251 26.19 9.01 -14.66
C LYS A 251 25.90 9.36 -13.20
N ILE A 252 25.50 8.37 -12.40
CA ILE A 252 25.17 8.58 -10.98
C ILE A 252 26.41 9.08 -10.25
N SER A 253 26.21 10.11 -9.42
CA SER A 253 27.25 10.64 -8.54
C SER A 253 27.22 9.92 -7.20
N ILE A 254 28.38 9.51 -6.71
CA ILE A 254 28.53 8.81 -5.43
C ILE A 254 29.55 9.53 -4.53
N PRO A 255 29.23 9.75 -3.24
CA PRO A 255 30.23 10.11 -2.25
C PRO A 255 31.10 8.89 -1.91
N ILE A 256 32.41 9.07 -1.99
CA ILE A 256 33.40 8.01 -1.76
C ILE A 256 34.24 8.38 -0.54
N PRO A 257 33.94 7.81 0.64
CA PRO A 257 34.83 7.87 1.78
C PRO A 257 35.92 6.78 1.70
N SER A 258 36.81 6.75 2.70
CA SER A 258 37.83 5.70 2.80
C SER A 258 37.18 4.30 2.87
N LEU A 259 37.89 3.25 2.43
CA LEU A 259 37.36 1.88 2.52
C LEU A 259 37.02 1.45 3.94
N SER A 260 37.78 1.94 4.94
CA SER A 260 37.48 1.67 6.35
C SER A 260 36.13 2.26 6.75
N GLU A 261 35.87 3.49 6.32
CA GLU A 261 34.59 4.17 6.56
C GLU A 261 33.44 3.50 5.82
N GLN A 262 33.64 3.10 4.56
CA GLN A 262 32.63 2.34 3.81
C GLN A 262 32.25 1.04 4.53
N LYS A 263 33.24 0.30 5.07
CA LYS A 263 32.98 -0.91 5.87
C LYS A 263 32.19 -0.58 7.13
N HIS A 264 32.58 0.47 7.84
CA HIS A 264 31.91 0.89 9.08
C HIS A 264 30.43 1.21 8.83
N ILE A 265 30.15 2.03 7.81
CA ILE A 265 28.78 2.37 7.39
C ILE A 265 27.98 1.10 7.03
N VAL A 266 28.57 0.18 6.24
CA VAL A 266 27.89 -1.07 5.87
C VAL A 266 27.55 -1.93 7.09
N VAL A 267 28.44 -2.05 8.07
CA VAL A 267 28.19 -2.81 9.30
C VAL A 267 27.02 -2.23 10.09
N ILE A 268 26.97 -0.89 10.24
CA ILE A 268 25.89 -0.21 10.94
C ILE A 268 24.56 -0.39 10.19
N LEU A 269 24.57 -0.19 8.87
CA LEU A 269 23.38 -0.37 8.02
C LEU A 269 22.86 -1.81 8.07
N ASP A 270 23.73 -2.81 7.92
CA ASP A 270 23.37 -4.22 7.97
C ASP A 270 22.71 -4.59 9.30
N LYS A 271 23.31 -4.18 10.43
CA LYS A 271 22.78 -4.46 11.76
C LYS A 271 21.40 -3.79 11.94
N THR A 272 21.32 -2.51 11.64
CA THR A 272 20.10 -1.71 11.83
C THR A 272 18.97 -2.23 10.95
N PHE A 273 19.26 -2.59 9.70
CA PHE A 273 18.24 -3.10 8.77
C PHE A 273 17.75 -4.48 9.15
N ALA A 274 18.60 -5.32 9.73
CA ALA A 274 18.19 -6.61 10.28
C ALA A 274 17.24 -6.43 11.48
N GLU A 275 17.50 -5.44 12.35
CA GLU A 275 16.62 -5.10 13.48
C GLU A 275 15.27 -4.52 13.02
N ILE A 276 15.29 -3.61 12.04
CA ILE A 276 14.06 -3.06 11.41
C ILE A 276 13.22 -4.18 10.81
N ALA A 277 13.82 -5.09 10.04
CA ALA A 277 13.10 -6.21 9.43
C ALA A 277 12.43 -7.14 10.46
N LYS A 278 13.11 -7.40 11.58
CA LYS A 278 12.51 -8.13 12.72
C LYS A 278 11.34 -7.36 13.31
N ALA A 279 11.50 -6.07 13.56
CA ALA A 279 10.46 -5.20 14.12
C ALA A 279 9.23 -5.11 13.21
N GLU A 280 9.42 -4.99 11.89
CA GLU A 280 8.34 -5.00 10.90
C GLU A 280 7.57 -6.32 10.92
N THR A 281 8.28 -7.45 10.99
CA THR A 281 7.67 -8.78 11.04
C THR A 281 6.82 -8.92 12.31
N ILE A 282 7.35 -8.54 13.46
CA ILE A 282 6.62 -8.56 14.74
C ILE A 282 5.40 -7.64 14.68
N ALA A 283 5.53 -6.42 14.14
CA ALA A 283 4.42 -5.49 14.02
C ALA A 283 3.31 -6.02 13.10
N LYS A 284 3.66 -6.65 11.98
CA LYS A 284 2.70 -7.28 11.06
C LYS A 284 1.98 -8.47 11.72
N THR A 285 2.71 -9.32 12.44
CA THR A 285 2.11 -10.41 13.22
C THR A 285 1.17 -9.88 14.30
N ASN A 286 1.58 -8.86 15.06
CA ASN A 286 0.74 -8.29 16.10
C ASN A 286 -0.51 -7.60 15.55
N LEU A 287 -0.41 -6.95 14.38
CA LEU A 287 -1.57 -6.40 13.67
C LEU A 287 -2.57 -7.51 13.31
N GLN A 288 -2.08 -8.65 12.84
CA GLN A 288 -2.93 -9.81 12.55
C GLN A 288 -3.56 -10.38 13.83
N ASN A 289 -2.76 -10.55 14.89
CA ASN A 289 -3.24 -11.04 16.19
C ASN A 289 -4.30 -10.11 16.79
N ALA A 290 -4.16 -8.79 16.64
CA ALA A 290 -5.16 -7.83 17.12
C ALA A 290 -6.52 -8.00 16.42
N LYS A 291 -6.51 -8.29 15.11
CA LYS A 291 -7.74 -8.60 14.35
C LYS A 291 -8.36 -9.91 14.80
N GLU A 292 -7.54 -10.94 14.99
CA GLU A 292 -7.99 -12.26 15.45
C GLU A 292 -8.49 -12.25 16.89
N LEU A 293 -7.95 -11.38 17.75
CA LEU A 293 -8.35 -11.25 19.15
C LEU A 293 -9.84 -10.85 19.27
N PHE A 294 -10.30 -9.89 18.46
CA PHE A 294 -11.71 -9.50 18.48
C PHE A 294 -12.62 -10.65 18.05
N GLU A 295 -12.27 -11.34 16.96
CA GLU A 295 -13.03 -12.49 16.47
C GLU A 295 -13.05 -13.63 17.48
N SER A 296 -11.91 -13.92 18.12
CA SER A 296 -11.81 -14.91 19.20
C SER A 296 -12.66 -14.53 20.41
N TYR A 297 -12.64 -13.27 20.82
CA TYR A 297 -13.46 -12.76 21.91
C TYR A 297 -14.96 -12.89 21.61
N LEU A 298 -15.39 -12.46 20.42
CA LEU A 298 -16.77 -12.58 19.96
C LEU A 298 -17.23 -14.05 19.97
N ASN A 299 -16.40 -14.96 19.45
CA ASN A 299 -16.71 -16.38 19.45
C ASN A 299 -16.77 -16.97 20.86
N ASN A 300 -15.87 -16.56 21.76
CA ASN A 300 -15.85 -17.06 23.13
C ASN A 300 -17.11 -16.67 23.90
N ILE A 301 -17.65 -15.48 23.68
CA ILE A 301 -18.92 -15.04 24.30
C ILE A 301 -20.05 -16.01 23.97
N PHE A 302 -20.17 -16.41 22.70
CA PHE A 302 -21.29 -17.25 22.25
C PHE A 302 -21.02 -18.76 22.40
N THR A 303 -19.75 -19.18 22.50
CA THR A 303 -19.38 -20.59 22.73
C THR A 303 -19.44 -20.95 24.21
N ARG A 304 -18.97 -20.04 25.09
CA ARG A 304 -19.04 -20.18 26.55
C ARG A 304 -20.37 -19.61 27.07
N LYS A 305 -21.47 -19.96 26.41
CA LYS A 305 -22.80 -19.65 26.94
C LYS A 305 -22.87 -20.22 28.36
N SER A 306 -23.20 -19.38 29.33
CA SER A 306 -23.36 -19.84 30.70
C SER A 306 -24.66 -20.66 30.78
N ASN A 307 -24.74 -21.60 31.72
CA ASN A 307 -25.88 -22.52 31.87
C ASN A 307 -27.22 -21.80 32.16
N ASP A 308 -27.18 -20.49 32.41
CA ASP A 308 -28.31 -19.60 32.67
C ASP A 308 -28.94 -18.98 31.40
N TRP A 309 -28.36 -19.19 30.21
CA TRP A 309 -28.95 -18.65 28.98
C TRP A 309 -30.02 -19.61 28.45
N GLY A 310 -31.26 -19.12 28.33
CA GLY A 310 -32.31 -19.87 27.64
C GLY A 310 -32.02 -19.98 26.15
N GLU A 311 -32.49 -21.04 25.49
CA GLU A 311 -32.48 -21.14 24.03
C GLU A 311 -33.86 -20.87 23.47
N LYS A 312 -33.93 -20.08 22.39
CA LYS A 312 -35.17 -19.78 21.67
C LYS A 312 -34.96 -20.02 20.19
N LYS A 313 -36.01 -20.50 19.51
CA LYS A 313 -36.00 -20.62 18.06
C LYS A 313 -35.90 -19.24 17.44
N TRP A 314 -35.07 -19.08 16.41
CA TRP A 314 -34.90 -17.79 15.75
C TRP A 314 -36.23 -17.24 15.19
N GLY A 315 -37.14 -18.12 14.78
CA GLY A 315 -38.48 -17.75 14.33
C GLY A 315 -39.37 -17.13 15.39
N ASP A 316 -39.11 -17.40 16.68
CA ASP A 316 -39.85 -16.82 17.82
C ASP A 316 -39.30 -15.45 18.21
N LEU A 317 -38.12 -15.08 17.69
CA LEU A 317 -37.41 -13.85 18.00
C LEU A 317 -37.49 -12.81 16.88
N CYS A 318 -37.73 -13.24 15.64
CA CYS A 318 -37.65 -12.39 14.46
C CYS A 318 -38.74 -12.69 13.44
N HIS A 319 -39.29 -11.65 12.85
CA HIS A 319 -40.06 -11.77 11.61
C HIS A 319 -39.14 -11.77 10.39
N PHE A 320 -39.39 -12.64 9.42
CA PHE A 320 -38.54 -12.86 8.25
C PHE A 320 -39.26 -12.42 6.98
N VAL A 321 -38.65 -11.52 6.22
CA VAL A 321 -39.11 -11.15 4.88
C VAL A 321 -37.96 -11.33 3.90
N ARG A 322 -38.03 -12.39 3.09
CA ARG A 322 -37.10 -12.58 1.98
C ARG A 322 -37.37 -11.51 0.93
N GLY A 323 -36.33 -10.99 0.30
CA GLY A 323 -36.46 -10.05 -0.80
C GLY A 323 -37.39 -10.54 -1.91
N PRO A 324 -37.93 -9.61 -2.72
CA PRO A 324 -38.86 -9.94 -3.78
C PRO A 324 -38.25 -10.90 -4.80
N PHE A 325 -39.08 -11.56 -5.60
CA PHE A 325 -38.59 -12.40 -6.70
C PHE A 325 -37.75 -11.56 -7.67
N GLY A 326 -36.71 -12.17 -8.27
CA GLY A 326 -35.75 -11.43 -9.11
C GLY A 326 -36.37 -10.68 -10.29
N GLY A 327 -37.55 -11.08 -10.76
CA GLY A 327 -38.30 -10.39 -11.81
C GLY A 327 -39.10 -9.15 -11.37
N SER A 328 -39.24 -8.93 -10.06
CA SER A 328 -40.09 -7.86 -9.49
C SER A 328 -39.45 -6.47 -9.51
N LEU A 329 -38.11 -6.40 -9.60
CA LEU A 329 -37.34 -5.16 -9.70
C LEU A 329 -36.51 -5.17 -10.99
N LYS A 330 -37.05 -4.59 -12.06
CA LYS A 330 -36.39 -4.48 -13.36
C LYS A 330 -35.70 -3.12 -13.50
N LYS A 331 -34.65 -3.06 -14.33
CA LYS A 331 -33.88 -1.84 -14.57
C LYS A 331 -34.75 -0.67 -15.06
N SER A 332 -35.82 -0.94 -15.80
CA SER A 332 -36.78 0.06 -16.28
C SER A 332 -37.61 0.74 -15.19
N MET A 333 -37.65 0.18 -13.98
CA MET A 333 -38.40 0.71 -12.84
C MET A 333 -37.54 1.66 -11.99
N PHE A 334 -36.24 1.77 -12.27
CA PHE A 334 -35.35 2.62 -11.50
C PHE A 334 -35.41 4.07 -11.95
N VAL A 335 -35.59 4.96 -10.99
CA VAL A 335 -35.64 6.41 -11.17
C VAL A 335 -34.38 7.07 -10.59
N LYS A 336 -34.16 8.35 -10.93
CA LYS A 336 -32.98 9.10 -10.47
C LYS A 336 -33.01 9.41 -8.97
N ASP A 337 -34.20 9.65 -8.42
CA ASP A 337 -34.42 9.87 -6.99
C ASP A 337 -35.81 9.36 -6.59
N GLY A 338 -35.98 9.01 -5.32
CA GLY A 338 -37.19 8.41 -4.78
C GLY A 338 -36.88 7.52 -3.57
N TYR A 339 -37.60 6.40 -3.47
CA TYR A 339 -37.43 5.42 -2.40
C TYR A 339 -36.29 4.46 -2.73
N VAL A 340 -35.41 4.19 -1.76
CA VAL A 340 -34.19 3.42 -1.98
C VAL A 340 -34.48 1.94 -2.26
N VAL A 341 -33.67 1.32 -3.12
CA VAL A 341 -33.57 -0.13 -3.23
C VAL A 341 -32.26 -0.59 -2.60
N TYR A 342 -32.34 -1.17 -1.41
CA TYR A 342 -31.19 -1.70 -0.69
C TYR A 342 -30.70 -2.99 -1.34
N GLU A 343 -29.43 -2.96 -1.72
CA GLU A 343 -28.67 -4.06 -2.33
C GLU A 343 -27.84 -4.84 -1.31
N GLN A 344 -27.36 -6.03 -1.72
CA GLN A 344 -26.47 -6.91 -0.95
C GLN A 344 -25.28 -6.20 -0.29
N LYS A 345 -24.64 -5.25 -1.00
CA LYS A 345 -23.48 -4.49 -0.51
C LYS A 345 -23.76 -3.73 0.80
N HIS A 346 -25.00 -3.30 1.03
CA HIS A 346 -25.37 -2.56 2.24
C HIS A 346 -25.32 -3.46 3.48
N ALA A 347 -25.72 -4.74 3.35
CA ALA A 347 -25.58 -5.74 4.40
C ALA A 347 -24.11 -6.16 4.61
N ILE A 348 -23.32 -6.20 3.54
CA ILE A 348 -21.92 -6.65 3.61
C ILE A 348 -21.00 -5.61 4.25
N HIS A 349 -21.18 -4.33 3.91
CA HIS A 349 -20.22 -3.28 4.24
C HIS A 349 -20.77 -2.23 5.22
N ASN A 350 -22.04 -2.33 5.64
CA ASN A 350 -22.69 -1.32 6.47
C ASN A 350 -22.70 0.09 5.82
N HIS A 351 -22.73 0.15 4.48
CA HIS A 351 -22.60 1.39 3.69
C HIS A 351 -23.96 2.02 3.34
N PHE A 352 -24.74 2.45 4.32
CA PHE A 352 -26.06 3.05 4.08
C PHE A 352 -26.06 4.44 3.39
N ASN A 353 -24.86 5.00 3.19
CA ASN A 353 -24.69 6.33 2.59
C ASN A 353 -24.45 6.26 1.07
N GLN A 354 -24.19 5.07 0.52
CA GLN A 354 -23.85 4.86 -0.90
C GLN A 354 -25.02 4.27 -1.70
N LEU A 355 -26.00 5.12 -1.96
CA LEU A 355 -27.28 4.75 -2.56
C LEU A 355 -27.23 4.90 -4.09
N ARG A 356 -27.66 3.87 -4.82
CA ARG A 356 -27.58 3.83 -6.28
C ARG A 356 -28.93 3.71 -6.97
N TYR A 357 -29.82 2.91 -6.40
CA TYR A 357 -31.08 2.55 -7.04
C TYR A 357 -32.24 3.09 -6.23
N PHE A 358 -33.19 3.68 -6.95
CA PHE A 358 -34.41 4.25 -6.40
C PHE A 358 -35.60 3.79 -7.22
N VAL A 359 -36.76 3.69 -6.57
CA VAL A 359 -38.07 3.47 -7.21
C VAL A 359 -38.99 4.63 -6.87
N ASN A 360 -40.01 4.84 -7.72
CA ASN A 360 -41.04 5.83 -7.46
C ASN A 360 -41.98 5.39 -6.33
N GLU A 361 -42.89 6.28 -5.93
CA GLU A 361 -43.85 6.04 -4.85
C GLU A 361 -44.81 4.88 -5.15
N ASP A 362 -45.34 4.77 -6.36
CA ASP A 362 -46.24 3.69 -6.75
C ASP A 362 -45.59 2.32 -6.55
N LYS A 363 -44.36 2.16 -7.04
CA LYS A 363 -43.62 0.90 -6.92
C LYS A 363 -43.23 0.62 -5.48
N PHE A 364 -42.88 1.65 -4.71
CA PHE A 364 -42.62 1.51 -3.28
C PHE A 364 -43.86 1.02 -2.51
N ASN A 365 -45.03 1.60 -2.79
CA ASN A 365 -46.29 1.22 -2.17
C ASN A 365 -46.74 -0.20 -2.59
N GLU A 366 -46.52 -0.58 -3.86
CA GLU A 366 -46.72 -1.96 -4.33
C GLU A 366 -45.84 -2.96 -3.53
N MET A 367 -44.61 -2.54 -3.21
CA MET A 367 -43.59 -3.36 -2.56
C MET A 367 -43.47 -3.10 -1.05
N LYS A 368 -44.49 -2.50 -0.43
CA LYS A 368 -44.46 -2.01 0.96
C LYS A 368 -44.01 -3.06 1.98
N ARG A 369 -44.34 -4.33 1.75
CA ARG A 369 -43.91 -5.46 2.58
C ARG A 369 -42.38 -5.58 2.74
N PHE A 370 -41.61 -5.14 1.74
CA PHE A 370 -40.15 -5.21 1.73
C PHE A 370 -39.47 -3.96 2.31
N GLU A 371 -40.25 -2.99 2.79
CA GLU A 371 -39.75 -1.76 3.42
C GLU A 371 -38.87 -2.11 4.62
N VAL A 372 -37.78 -1.37 4.79
CA VAL A 372 -36.92 -1.44 5.98
C VAL A 372 -37.23 -0.32 6.94
N MET A 373 -37.24 -0.65 8.22
CA MET A 373 -37.42 0.28 9.33
C MET A 373 -36.16 0.32 10.21
N PRO A 374 -35.87 1.44 10.89
CA PRO A 374 -34.84 1.48 11.92
C PRO A 374 -34.95 0.31 12.90
N GLY A 375 -33.84 -0.39 13.15
CA GLY A 375 -33.81 -1.58 13.99
C GLY A 375 -34.08 -2.90 13.26
N ASP A 376 -34.48 -2.89 11.99
CA ASP A 376 -34.42 -4.08 11.15
C ASP A 376 -32.96 -4.50 10.91
N ILE A 377 -32.73 -5.78 10.65
CA ILE A 377 -31.47 -6.32 10.16
C ILE A 377 -31.65 -6.76 8.71
N ILE A 378 -30.72 -6.36 7.83
CA ILE A 378 -30.63 -6.91 6.48
C ILE A 378 -29.47 -7.90 6.41
N MET A 379 -29.72 -9.07 5.81
CA MET A 379 -28.76 -10.16 5.68
C MET A 379 -28.55 -10.52 4.21
N SER A 380 -27.30 -10.71 3.81
CA SER A 380 -26.94 -11.23 2.49
C SER A 380 -27.35 -12.70 2.33
N CYS A 381 -28.01 -13.02 1.22
CA CYS A 381 -28.57 -14.35 0.97
C CYS A 381 -27.69 -15.26 0.10
N SER A 382 -26.53 -14.83 -0.43
CA SER A 382 -25.83 -15.64 -1.44
C SER A 382 -24.30 -15.50 -1.47
N GLY A 383 -23.67 -16.54 -2.00
CA GLY A 383 -22.24 -16.65 -2.27
C GLY A 383 -21.39 -16.66 -1.00
N VAL A 384 -20.13 -16.27 -1.16
CA VAL A 384 -19.15 -16.13 -0.05
C VAL A 384 -19.54 -15.09 1.00
N THR A 385 -20.61 -14.34 0.75
CA THR A 385 -21.12 -13.29 1.63
C THR A 385 -22.40 -13.68 2.36
N LEU A 386 -22.89 -14.91 2.16
CA LEU A 386 -24.04 -15.46 2.85
C LEU A 386 -23.91 -15.22 4.37
N GLY A 387 -24.99 -14.72 4.99
CA GLY A 387 -25.03 -14.52 6.44
C GLY A 387 -24.37 -13.23 6.93
N ARG A 388 -23.80 -12.40 6.05
CA ARG A 388 -23.33 -11.05 6.44
C ARG A 388 -24.52 -10.13 6.69
N VAL A 389 -24.45 -9.35 7.77
CA VAL A 389 -25.58 -8.55 8.28
C VAL A 389 -25.22 -7.10 8.57
N ALA A 390 -26.22 -6.22 8.44
CA ALA A 390 -26.17 -4.85 8.93
C ALA A 390 -27.50 -4.45 9.58
N VAL A 391 -27.43 -3.62 10.63
CA VAL A 391 -28.60 -3.04 11.30
C VAL A 391 -29.00 -1.76 10.58
N ILE A 392 -30.29 -1.59 10.31
CA ILE A 392 -30.84 -0.40 9.68
C ILE A 392 -30.78 0.76 10.69
N PRO A 393 -30.07 1.87 10.37
CA PRO A 393 -29.87 2.98 11.31
C PRO A 393 -31.12 3.85 11.47
N LYS A 394 -31.16 4.66 12.54
CA LYS A 394 -32.28 5.57 12.85
C LYS A 394 -32.60 6.56 11.73
N ASN A 395 -31.57 7.10 11.07
CA ASN A 395 -31.71 8.14 10.04
C ASN A 395 -31.65 7.56 8.62
N ILE A 396 -32.20 6.37 8.40
CA ILE A 396 -32.19 5.72 7.10
C ILE A 396 -33.16 6.40 6.12
N LYS A 397 -32.78 6.53 4.85
CA LYS A 397 -33.72 6.94 3.79
C LYS A 397 -34.74 5.83 3.57
N LYS A 398 -36.03 6.16 3.42
CA LYS A 398 -37.07 5.16 3.20
C LYS A 398 -36.78 4.34 1.94
N GLY A 399 -36.99 3.03 2.03
CA GLY A 399 -36.69 2.12 0.93
C GLY A 399 -37.04 0.68 1.23
N ILE A 400 -36.87 -0.15 0.21
CA ILE A 400 -37.17 -1.58 0.20
C ILE A 400 -35.88 -2.39 -0.02
N ILE A 401 -35.86 -3.63 0.44
CA ILE A 401 -34.77 -4.56 0.08
C ILE A 401 -34.94 -5.16 -1.32
N ASN A 402 -33.83 -5.49 -1.97
CA ASN A 402 -33.83 -6.26 -3.22
C ASN A 402 -33.83 -7.78 -2.97
N GLN A 403 -33.86 -8.56 -4.05
CA GLN A 403 -33.95 -10.03 -4.03
C GLN A 403 -32.77 -10.75 -3.37
N ALA A 404 -31.62 -10.07 -3.23
CA ALA A 404 -30.39 -10.66 -2.67
C ALA A 404 -30.32 -10.56 -1.14
N LEU A 405 -31.34 -9.96 -0.51
CA LEU A 405 -31.39 -9.70 0.91
C LEU A 405 -32.52 -10.47 1.61
N LEU A 406 -32.32 -10.71 2.89
CA LEU A 406 -33.33 -11.11 3.85
C LEU A 406 -33.47 -9.99 4.88
N LYS A 407 -34.69 -9.51 5.10
CA LYS A 407 -35.01 -8.60 6.20
C LYS A 407 -35.45 -9.41 7.41
N LEU A 408 -34.89 -9.06 8.55
CA LEU A 408 -35.16 -9.63 9.86
C LEU A 408 -35.64 -8.50 10.78
N THR A 409 -36.82 -8.63 11.36
CA THR A 409 -37.37 -7.66 12.31
C THR A 409 -37.41 -8.31 13.70
N PRO A 410 -36.46 -7.98 14.59
CA PRO A 410 -36.42 -8.55 15.94
C PRO A 410 -37.58 -8.06 16.81
N ASN A 411 -38.03 -8.89 17.74
CA ASN A 411 -39.01 -8.51 18.77
C ASN A 411 -38.34 -8.09 20.09
N GLU A 412 -39.15 -7.76 21.09
CA GLU A 412 -38.71 -7.25 22.41
C GLU A 412 -37.89 -8.26 23.24
N LEU A 413 -37.86 -9.54 22.87
CA LEU A 413 -37.11 -10.56 23.60
C LEU A 413 -35.62 -10.56 23.25
N ILE A 414 -35.22 -9.88 22.17
CA ILE A 414 -33.83 -9.83 21.73
C ILE A 414 -33.43 -8.42 21.29
N ASN A 415 -32.34 -7.93 21.85
CA ASN A 415 -31.73 -6.69 21.41
C ASN A 415 -31.13 -6.87 20.02
N VAL A 416 -31.43 -5.92 19.12
CA VAL A 416 -30.98 -5.94 17.71
C VAL A 416 -29.46 -6.02 17.58
N ASP A 417 -28.71 -5.33 18.43
CA ASP A 417 -27.25 -5.33 18.37
C ASP A 417 -26.67 -6.64 18.90
N PHE A 418 -27.27 -7.22 19.94
CA PHE A 418 -26.91 -8.56 20.42
C PHE A 418 -27.11 -9.59 19.31
N LEU A 419 -28.27 -9.59 18.66
CA LEU A 419 -28.55 -10.48 17.54
C LEU A 419 -27.58 -10.27 16.38
N LYS A 420 -27.29 -9.01 16.02
CA LYS A 420 -26.27 -8.66 15.01
C LYS A 420 -24.92 -9.28 15.36
N HIS A 421 -24.48 -9.20 16.61
CA HIS A 421 -23.21 -9.78 17.06
C HIS A 421 -23.21 -11.31 16.98
N TRP A 422 -24.31 -11.96 17.37
CA TRP A 422 -24.44 -13.41 17.24
C TRP A 422 -24.44 -13.87 15.78
N LEU A 423 -25.18 -13.19 14.89
CA LEU A 423 -25.21 -13.45 13.45
C LEU A 423 -23.84 -13.22 12.79
N ARG A 424 -22.97 -12.42 13.38
CA ARG A 424 -21.58 -12.21 12.90
C ARG A 424 -20.58 -13.22 13.46
N SER A 425 -20.93 -13.97 14.48
CA SER A 425 -20.04 -14.96 15.11
C SER A 425 -19.76 -16.13 14.16
N ASN A 426 -18.60 -16.77 14.33
CA ASN A 426 -18.25 -17.97 13.56
C ASN A 426 -19.21 -19.14 13.82
N ILE A 427 -19.89 -19.15 14.97
CA ILE A 427 -20.90 -20.16 15.31
C ILE A 427 -22.06 -20.07 14.31
N PHE A 428 -22.64 -18.88 14.16
CA PHE A 428 -23.74 -18.70 13.20
C PHE A 428 -23.26 -18.90 11.76
N GLN A 429 -22.08 -18.37 11.40
CA GLN A 429 -21.54 -18.55 10.06
C GLN A 429 -21.36 -20.04 9.73
N LYS A 430 -20.88 -20.86 10.67
CA LYS A 430 -20.81 -22.31 10.47
C LYS A 430 -22.19 -22.93 10.28
N ILE A 431 -23.15 -22.60 11.15
CA ILE A 431 -24.53 -23.11 11.08
C ILE A 431 -25.17 -22.79 9.72
N ILE A 432 -25.11 -21.52 9.29
CA ILE A 432 -25.82 -21.09 8.08
C ILE A 432 -25.21 -21.70 6.81
N PHE A 433 -23.89 -21.90 6.77
CA PHE A 433 -23.21 -22.54 5.64
C PHE A 433 -23.45 -24.05 5.61
N GLU A 434 -23.46 -24.74 6.75
CA GLU A 434 -23.83 -26.16 6.82
C GLU A 434 -25.25 -26.41 6.29
N HIS A 435 -26.18 -25.50 6.57
CA HIS A 435 -27.56 -25.60 6.09
C HIS A 435 -27.76 -25.11 4.65
N SER A 436 -26.75 -24.51 4.01
CA SER A 436 -26.87 -23.91 2.66
C SER A 436 -26.86 -24.93 1.50
N GLY A 437 -26.69 -26.22 1.82
CA GLY A 437 -26.99 -27.34 0.94
C GLY A 437 -26.12 -27.42 -0.33
N GLY A 438 -24.84 -27.82 -0.20
CA GLY A 438 -23.99 -28.47 -1.21
C GLY A 438 -23.80 -27.83 -2.60
N ALA A 439 -24.48 -26.74 -2.94
CA ALA A 439 -24.43 -26.12 -4.25
C ALA A 439 -23.11 -25.37 -4.49
N ALA A 440 -22.70 -25.26 -5.75
CA ALA A 440 -21.48 -24.53 -6.15
C ALA A 440 -21.49 -23.05 -5.72
N ILE A 441 -22.66 -22.45 -5.50
CA ILE A 441 -22.84 -21.12 -4.91
C ILE A 441 -23.79 -21.26 -3.70
N PRO A 442 -23.30 -21.01 -2.48
CA PRO A 442 -24.14 -21.04 -1.27
C PRO A 442 -25.31 -20.06 -1.37
N ASN A 443 -26.48 -20.46 -0.89
CA ASN A 443 -27.66 -19.61 -0.79
C ASN A 443 -28.30 -19.79 0.58
N VAL A 444 -29.06 -18.80 1.01
CA VAL A 444 -29.74 -18.84 2.30
C VAL A 444 -30.71 -20.04 2.35
N PRO A 445 -30.72 -20.81 3.46
CA PRO A 445 -31.67 -21.92 3.62
C PRO A 445 -33.12 -21.45 3.54
N ALA A 446 -34.04 -22.39 3.33
CA ALA A 446 -35.47 -22.09 3.38
C ALA A 446 -35.83 -21.45 4.74
N ALA A 447 -36.76 -20.49 4.74
CA ALA A 447 -37.15 -19.78 5.96
C ALA A 447 -37.61 -20.73 7.09
N LYS A 448 -38.23 -21.87 6.75
CA LYS A 448 -38.59 -22.90 7.73
C LYS A 448 -37.37 -23.46 8.46
N ILE A 449 -36.25 -23.68 7.77
CA ILE A 449 -35.00 -24.18 8.37
C ILE A 449 -34.40 -23.09 9.28
N MET A 450 -34.31 -21.85 8.77
CA MET A 450 -33.75 -20.75 9.55
C MET A 450 -34.52 -20.49 10.85
N LYS A 451 -35.86 -20.56 10.80
CA LYS A 451 -36.70 -20.35 11.98
C LYS A 451 -36.45 -21.37 13.09
N GLU A 452 -35.97 -22.57 12.77
CA GLU A 452 -35.67 -23.63 13.74
C GLU A 452 -34.26 -23.51 14.34
N ILE A 453 -33.42 -22.59 13.86
CA ILE A 453 -32.08 -22.38 14.44
C ILE A 453 -32.23 -21.88 15.87
N MET A 454 -31.57 -22.56 16.81
CA MET A 454 -31.58 -22.20 18.22
C MET A 454 -30.60 -21.06 18.49
N ILE A 455 -31.10 -19.97 19.07
CA ILE A 455 -30.31 -18.81 19.49
C ILE A 455 -30.23 -18.83 21.02
N PRO A 456 -29.03 -18.69 21.60
CA PRO A 456 -28.89 -18.52 23.03
C PRO A 456 -29.24 -17.07 23.41
N VAL A 457 -30.30 -16.90 24.21
CA VAL A 457 -30.89 -15.60 24.53
C VAL A 457 -30.89 -15.41 26.06
N PRO A 458 -29.92 -14.65 26.60
CA PRO A 458 -29.94 -14.26 28.01
C PRO A 458 -30.97 -13.15 28.26
N SER A 459 -31.14 -12.72 29.52
CA SER A 459 -32.01 -11.59 29.86
C SER A 459 -31.59 -10.32 29.10
N ILE A 460 -32.54 -9.41 28.83
CA ILE A 460 -32.27 -8.15 28.12
C ILE A 460 -31.16 -7.35 28.80
N GLU A 461 -31.15 -7.29 30.14
CA GLU A 461 -30.09 -6.64 30.90
C GLU A 461 -28.71 -7.26 30.61
N LYS A 462 -28.62 -8.60 30.59
CA LYS A 462 -27.38 -9.30 30.27
C LYS A 462 -26.96 -9.10 28.82
N GLN A 463 -27.90 -9.05 27.87
CA GLN A 463 -27.61 -8.71 26.48
C GLN A 463 -26.97 -7.33 26.36
N LEU A 464 -27.50 -6.32 27.07
CA LEU A 464 -26.93 -4.97 27.10
C LEU A 464 -25.52 -4.95 27.69
N THR A 465 -25.26 -5.71 28.75
CA THR A 465 -23.90 -5.86 29.31
C THR A 465 -22.94 -6.48 28.28
N ILE A 466 -23.35 -7.57 27.61
CA ILE A 466 -22.55 -8.22 26.58
C ILE A 466 -22.25 -7.25 25.42
N ILE A 467 -23.24 -6.47 24.98
CA ILE A 467 -23.05 -5.47 23.92
C ILE A 467 -21.99 -4.46 24.33
N ARG A 468 -22.07 -3.90 25.55
CA ARG A 468 -21.08 -2.94 26.06
C ARG A 468 -19.67 -3.55 26.08
N ASP A 469 -19.54 -4.80 26.51
CA ASP A 469 -18.24 -5.48 26.56
C ASP A 469 -17.67 -5.73 25.15
N ILE A 470 -18.52 -6.13 24.19
CA ILE A 470 -18.15 -6.28 22.77
C ILE A 470 -17.72 -4.95 22.18
N GLU A 471 -18.48 -3.88 22.39
CA GLU A 471 -18.18 -2.55 21.87
C GLU A 471 -16.88 -2.00 22.46
N SER A 472 -16.69 -2.14 23.77
CA SER A 472 -15.44 -1.77 24.45
C SER A 472 -14.25 -2.53 23.87
N THR A 473 -14.37 -3.85 23.71
CA THR A 473 -13.31 -4.68 23.14
C THR A 473 -13.03 -4.34 21.68
N LEU A 474 -14.06 -4.01 20.89
CA LEU A 474 -13.91 -3.57 19.51
C LEU A 474 -13.13 -2.25 19.43
N ILE A 475 -13.44 -1.30 20.31
CA ILE A 475 -12.74 -0.01 20.38
C ILE A 475 -11.26 -0.22 20.68
N GLU A 476 -10.92 -1.03 21.69
CA GLU A 476 -9.53 -1.28 22.07
C GLU A 476 -8.75 -2.04 20.99
N THR A 477 -9.35 -3.06 20.36
CA THR A 477 -8.71 -3.78 19.25
C THR A 477 -8.49 -2.88 18.03
N LYS A 478 -9.42 -1.97 17.72
CA LYS A 478 -9.24 -0.97 16.66
C LYS A 478 -8.13 0.04 16.96
N LYS A 479 -7.98 0.46 18.23
CA LYS A 479 -6.84 1.28 18.65
C LYS A 479 -5.51 0.54 18.45
N LEU A 480 -5.44 -0.73 18.84
CA LEU A 480 -4.26 -1.58 18.63
C LEU A 480 -3.93 -1.73 17.14
N GLU A 481 -4.92 -1.99 16.29
CA GLU A 481 -4.73 -2.06 14.84
C GLU A 481 -4.09 -0.77 14.30
N LYS A 482 -4.60 0.40 14.70
CA LYS A 482 -4.06 1.71 14.29
C LYS A 482 -2.62 1.92 14.76
N ILE A 483 -2.29 1.52 15.99
CA ILE A 483 -0.93 1.62 16.54
C ILE A 483 0.05 0.80 15.71
N TYR A 484 -0.29 -0.45 15.37
CA TYR A 484 0.60 -1.31 14.59
C TYR A 484 0.73 -0.85 13.13
N GLN A 485 -0.35 -0.35 12.53
CA GLN A 485 -0.29 0.27 11.20
C GLN A 485 0.67 1.46 11.19
N GLN A 486 0.54 2.38 12.16
CA GLN A 486 1.44 3.53 12.25
C GLN A 486 2.90 3.10 12.51
N LYS A 487 3.11 2.07 13.36
CA LYS A 487 4.45 1.54 13.62
C LYS A 487 5.13 1.02 12.36
N ILE A 488 4.39 0.37 11.46
CA ILE A 488 4.93 -0.11 10.17
C ILE A 488 5.36 1.07 9.30
N VAL A 489 4.52 2.11 9.17
CA VAL A 489 4.85 3.33 8.41
C VAL A 489 6.10 4.02 8.98
N ASN A 490 6.16 4.20 10.31
CA ASN A 490 7.30 4.82 10.96
C ASN A 490 8.61 4.04 10.75
N LEU A 491 8.56 2.71 10.70
CA LEU A 491 9.74 1.88 10.42
C LEU A 491 10.24 2.08 8.99
N GLU A 492 9.35 2.24 8.01
CA GLU A 492 9.71 2.54 6.63
C GLU A 492 10.33 3.94 6.49
N GLU A 493 9.78 4.94 7.16
CA GLU A 493 10.33 6.30 7.22
C GLU A 493 11.70 6.33 7.91
N PHE A 494 11.84 5.63 9.03
CA PHE A 494 13.11 5.49 9.74
C PHE A 494 14.19 4.86 8.85
N LYS A 495 13.84 3.83 8.07
CA LYS A 495 14.77 3.22 7.11
C LYS A 495 15.28 4.22 6.07
N LYS A 496 14.38 5.05 5.52
CA LYS A 496 14.74 6.08 4.53
C LYS A 496 15.65 7.15 5.14
N SER A 497 15.30 7.68 6.31
CA SER A 497 16.09 8.71 6.98
C SER A 497 17.45 8.19 7.44
N PHE A 498 17.52 6.94 7.91
CA PHE A 498 18.77 6.32 8.35
C PHE A 498 19.77 6.14 7.19
N LEU A 499 19.30 5.77 5.99
CA LEU A 499 20.15 5.75 4.80
C LEU A 499 20.68 7.14 4.47
N GLN A 500 19.85 8.17 4.54
CA GLN A 500 20.31 9.54 4.28
C GLN A 500 21.39 9.96 5.27
N LYS A 501 21.22 9.68 6.57
CA LYS A 501 22.24 9.96 7.60
C LYS A 501 23.56 9.23 7.29
N ALA A 502 23.48 7.96 6.92
CA ALA A 502 24.64 7.14 6.56
C ALA A 502 25.52 7.74 5.46
N PHE A 503 24.89 8.26 4.41
CA PHE A 503 25.61 8.79 3.25
C PHE A 503 25.88 10.29 3.30
N ASN A 504 25.46 10.95 4.39
CA ASN A 504 25.87 12.31 4.73
C ASN A 504 26.99 12.34 5.79
N GLY A 505 27.40 11.17 6.32
CA GLY A 505 28.39 11.07 7.40
C GLY A 505 27.87 11.53 8.76
N GLU A 506 26.58 11.28 9.02
CA GLU A 506 25.89 11.61 10.27
C GLU A 506 25.70 10.37 11.18
N LEU A 507 26.42 9.27 10.93
CA LEU A 507 26.34 8.00 11.69
C LEU A 507 27.43 7.85 12.74
#